data_AF-A0A9X1ZU79-F1
#
_entry.id   AF-A0A9X1ZU79-F1
#
_cell.length_a   1.000
_cell.length_b   1.000
_cell.length_c   1.000
_cell.angle_alpha   90.00
_cell.angle_beta   90.00
_cell.angle_gamma   90.00
#
_symmetry.space_group_name_H-M   'P 1'
#
loop_
_entity.id
_entity.type
_entity.pdbx_description
1 polymer ?
#
loop_
_entity_poly.entity_id
_entity_poly.type
_entity_poly.pdbx_seq_one_letter_code
_entity_poly.pdbx_strand_id
1 'polypeptide(L)'
;MDKVMKRLQASLLENPAVQIKESAMWYVPVETVDVTFKRVKRSKMDILMKMILLAVEQTDIRRAANLSEMLLVEELFIADLMEKMKRTGLIRLERSIYKLTTKGQEQLKTGIVEEELEEEGAELFYSSTHDEFFPESNSSLPEVIEGWKLYRYAEIQDINDKDRIFHVLSEQENGLDENGFQAVVSELISFGQQTVNHVPCLEFQLYNKEQDIYYARVWNTWLEHWDDTLEKQIEEHERIEWRRKWIEA
;
A
#
# COMPACT_ATOMS: atom_id res chain seq x y z
N MET A 1 14.38 24.49 -7.86
CA MET A 1 14.16 24.76 -6.42
C MET A 1 13.89 26.24 -6.13
N ASP A 2 14.73 27.18 -6.59
CA ASP A 2 14.57 28.63 -6.29
C ASP A 2 13.19 29.23 -6.56
N LYS A 3 12.52 28.83 -7.66
CA LYS A 3 11.18 29.32 -7.99
C LYS A 3 10.14 28.88 -6.95
N VAL A 4 10.24 27.64 -6.48
CA VAL A 4 9.35 27.08 -5.45
C VAL A 4 9.61 27.79 -4.12
N MET A 5 10.88 27.96 -3.74
CA MET A 5 11.27 28.67 -2.52
C MET A 5 10.71 30.10 -2.49
N LYS A 6 10.91 30.88 -3.57
CA LYS A 6 10.37 32.25 -3.66
C LYS A 6 8.85 32.30 -3.57
N ARG A 7 8.16 31.35 -4.20
CA ARG A 7 6.69 31.23 -4.12
C ARG A 7 6.22 30.96 -2.70
N LEU A 8 6.88 30.02 -2.00
CA LEU A 8 6.53 29.67 -0.63
C LEU A 8 6.82 30.82 0.35
N GLN A 9 7.97 31.49 0.21
CA GLN A 9 8.29 32.68 1.00
C GLN A 9 7.25 33.78 0.81
N ALA A 10 6.83 34.05 -0.43
CA ALA A 10 5.78 35.03 -0.70
C ALA A 10 4.47 34.66 0.00
N SER A 11 4.05 33.39 -0.09
CA SER A 11 2.84 32.88 0.58
C SER A 11 2.91 33.01 2.11
N LEU A 12 4.06 32.76 2.73
CA LEU A 12 4.22 32.91 4.18
C LEU A 12 4.19 34.37 4.64
N LEU A 13 4.71 35.28 3.81
CA LEU A 13 4.77 36.72 4.09
C LEU A 13 3.48 37.48 3.70
N GLU A 14 2.46 36.79 3.18
CA GLU A 14 1.12 37.38 3.02
C GLU A 14 0.52 37.80 4.37
N ASN A 15 0.90 37.10 5.45
CA ASN A 15 0.56 37.52 6.81
C ASN A 15 1.59 38.55 7.32
N PRO A 16 1.22 39.82 7.53
CA PRO A 16 2.15 40.87 7.94
C PRO A 16 2.69 40.69 9.37
N ALA A 17 2.04 39.87 10.20
CA ALA A 17 2.51 39.53 11.53
C ALA A 17 3.67 38.53 11.52
N VAL A 18 3.87 37.82 10.40
CA VAL A 18 4.86 36.75 10.26
C VAL A 18 6.17 37.31 9.73
N GLN A 19 7.28 36.86 10.31
CA GLN A 19 8.64 37.11 9.83
C GLN A 19 9.39 35.80 9.66
N ILE A 20 10.04 35.65 8.52
CA ILE A 20 11.01 34.57 8.29
C ILE A 20 12.32 34.95 8.97
N LYS A 21 12.77 34.15 9.93
CA LYS A 21 14.02 34.34 10.66
C LYS A 21 15.18 33.60 9.99
N GLU A 22 14.93 32.37 9.56
CA GLU A 22 15.92 31.52 8.92
C GLU A 22 15.24 30.63 7.86
N SER A 23 16.03 30.15 6.89
CA SER A 23 15.57 29.18 5.90
C SER A 23 16.66 28.15 5.69
N ALA A 24 16.27 26.88 5.62
CA ALA A 24 17.18 25.76 5.45
C ALA A 24 16.65 24.79 4.40
N MET A 25 17.58 24.01 3.83
CA MET A 25 17.27 22.98 2.85
C MET A 25 18.01 21.70 3.23
N TRP A 26 17.30 20.59 3.22
CA TRP A 26 17.79 19.30 3.68
C TRP A 26 16.98 18.16 3.04
N TYR A 27 17.44 16.93 3.26
CA TYR A 27 16.86 15.73 2.68
C TYR A 27 16.18 14.84 3.73
N VAL A 28 14.96 14.38 3.44
CA VAL A 28 14.36 13.24 4.13
C VAL A 28 14.70 11.96 3.36
N PRO A 29 15.23 10.91 4.00
CA PRO A 29 15.34 9.61 3.38
C PRO A 29 13.95 8.96 3.23
N VAL A 30 13.66 8.47 2.03
CA VAL A 30 12.48 7.65 1.72
C VAL A 30 12.96 6.37 1.03
N GLU A 31 12.67 5.22 1.62
CA GLU A 31 13.11 3.92 1.17
C GLU A 31 12.15 3.36 0.12
N THR A 32 12.68 2.92 -1.03
CA THR A 32 11.92 2.11 -1.98
C THR A 32 11.98 0.65 -1.56
N VAL A 33 10.81 0.04 -1.40
CA VAL A 33 10.63 -1.37 -1.05
C VAL A 33 9.96 -2.07 -2.21
N ASP A 34 10.70 -2.97 -2.84
CA ASP A 34 10.14 -3.89 -3.82
C ASP A 34 9.32 -4.94 -3.10
N VAL A 35 8.11 -5.17 -3.55
CA VAL A 35 7.23 -6.22 -3.02
C VAL A 35 6.82 -7.16 -4.14
N THR A 36 6.88 -8.46 -3.85
CA THR A 36 6.36 -9.51 -4.72
C THR A 36 5.18 -10.15 -4.03
N PHE A 37 4.04 -10.25 -4.72
CA PHE A 37 2.79 -10.70 -4.14
C PHE A 37 1.96 -11.51 -5.12
N LYS A 38 0.97 -12.25 -4.59
CA LYS A 38 -0.02 -12.97 -5.38
C LYS A 38 -1.38 -12.35 -5.21
N ARG A 39 -2.10 -12.25 -6.33
CA ARG A 39 -3.53 -11.93 -6.30
C ARG A 39 -4.37 -13.16 -6.51
N VAL A 40 -5.60 -13.07 -6.00
CA VAL A 40 -6.69 -13.97 -6.36
C VAL A 40 -7.80 -13.17 -7.01
N LYS A 41 -8.35 -13.73 -8.08
CA LYS A 41 -9.59 -13.27 -8.68
C LYS A 41 -10.76 -13.91 -7.93
N ARG A 42 -11.55 -13.08 -7.25
CA ARG A 42 -12.76 -13.50 -6.54
C ARG A 42 -13.98 -13.31 -7.42
N SER A 43 -14.79 -14.36 -7.50
CA SER A 43 -16.05 -14.36 -8.25
C SER A 43 -17.15 -15.05 -7.46
N LYS A 44 -18.41 -14.64 -7.68
CA LYS A 44 -19.54 -15.39 -7.13
C LYS A 44 -19.62 -16.75 -7.81
N MET A 45 -19.72 -17.80 -7.01
CA MET A 45 -19.85 -19.16 -7.51
C MET A 45 -21.12 -19.29 -8.36
N ASP A 46 -20.96 -19.85 -9.56
CA ASP A 46 -22.10 -20.20 -10.41
C ASP A 46 -22.98 -21.26 -9.73
N ILE A 47 -24.29 -21.22 -9.99
CA ILE A 47 -25.27 -22.13 -9.38
C ILE A 47 -24.92 -23.58 -9.67
N LEU A 48 -24.53 -23.91 -10.90
CA LEU A 48 -24.24 -25.29 -11.27
C LEU A 48 -22.97 -25.78 -10.58
N MET A 49 -21.93 -24.94 -10.49
CA MET A 49 -20.73 -25.24 -9.72
C MET A 49 -21.07 -25.51 -8.25
N LYS A 50 -21.92 -24.68 -7.65
CA LYS A 50 -22.38 -24.84 -6.27
C LYS A 50 -23.14 -26.16 -6.07
N MET A 51 -24.05 -26.49 -6.99
CA MET A 51 -24.80 -27.75 -6.94
C MET A 51 -23.88 -28.98 -7.03
N ILE A 52 -22.88 -28.95 -7.90
CA ILE A 52 -21.89 -30.04 -8.01
C ILE A 52 -21.12 -30.21 -6.72
N LEU A 53 -20.60 -29.12 -6.13
CA LEU A 53 -19.84 -29.19 -4.87
C LEU A 53 -20.71 -29.71 -3.71
N LEU A 54 -21.98 -29.30 -3.63
CA LEU A 54 -22.94 -29.85 -2.65
C LEU A 54 -23.17 -31.35 -2.88
N ALA A 55 -23.33 -31.78 -4.12
CA ALA A 55 -23.52 -33.20 -4.43
C ALA A 55 -22.28 -34.02 -4.07
N VAL A 56 -21.07 -33.51 -4.33
CA VAL A 56 -19.80 -34.15 -3.94
C VAL A 56 -19.62 -34.19 -2.42
N GLU A 57 -20.11 -33.19 -1.69
CA GLU A 57 -20.10 -33.18 -0.23
C GLU A 57 -21.05 -34.23 0.38
N GLN A 58 -22.26 -34.33 -0.18
CA GLN A 58 -23.36 -35.10 0.40
C GLN A 58 -23.44 -36.55 -0.09
N THR A 59 -22.81 -36.86 -1.23
CA THR A 59 -22.94 -38.17 -1.89
C THR A 59 -21.61 -38.67 -2.45
N ASP A 60 -21.50 -39.99 -2.67
CA ASP A 60 -20.31 -40.60 -3.26
C ASP A 60 -20.34 -40.52 -4.80
N ILE A 61 -19.91 -39.38 -5.33
CA ILE A 61 -19.80 -39.15 -6.78
C ILE A 61 -18.55 -39.86 -7.32
N ARG A 62 -18.72 -40.75 -8.30
CA ARG A 62 -17.61 -41.50 -8.93
C ARG A 62 -17.26 -41.00 -10.33
N ARG A 63 -18.25 -40.48 -11.07
CA ARG A 63 -18.10 -40.03 -12.46
C ARG A 63 -19.09 -38.93 -12.80
N ALA A 64 -18.81 -38.18 -13.87
CA ALA A 64 -19.66 -37.10 -14.38
C ALA A 64 -21.10 -37.57 -14.67
N ALA A 65 -21.27 -38.79 -15.21
CA ALA A 65 -22.60 -39.39 -15.42
C ALA A 65 -23.51 -39.37 -14.18
N ASN A 66 -22.96 -39.57 -12.96
CA ASN A 66 -23.78 -39.52 -11.74
C ASN A 66 -24.40 -38.13 -11.54
N LEU A 67 -23.62 -37.08 -11.78
CA LEU A 67 -24.05 -35.70 -11.65
C LEU A 67 -24.92 -35.24 -12.82
N SER A 68 -24.65 -35.72 -14.03
CA SER A 68 -25.46 -35.48 -15.23
C SER A 68 -26.91 -35.93 -15.01
N GLU A 69 -27.10 -37.15 -14.49
CA GLU A 69 -28.41 -37.69 -14.15
C GLU A 69 -29.08 -36.92 -13.00
N MET A 70 -28.33 -36.56 -11.95
CA MET A 70 -28.87 -35.86 -10.78
C MET A 70 -29.26 -34.40 -11.06
N LEU A 71 -28.46 -33.70 -11.87
CA LEU A 71 -28.63 -32.27 -12.14
C LEU A 71 -29.38 -32.00 -13.46
N LEU A 72 -29.65 -33.04 -14.25
CA LEU A 72 -30.28 -32.95 -15.57
C LEU A 72 -29.50 -32.02 -16.53
N VAL A 73 -28.18 -32.15 -16.52
CA VAL A 73 -27.23 -31.36 -17.34
C VAL A 73 -26.39 -32.32 -18.18
N GLU A 74 -26.00 -31.90 -19.39
CA GLU A 74 -25.18 -32.70 -20.29
C GLU A 74 -23.87 -33.19 -19.65
N GLU A 75 -23.55 -34.48 -19.81
CA GLU A 75 -22.40 -35.11 -19.17
C GLU A 75 -21.06 -34.47 -19.57
N LEU A 76 -20.90 -34.07 -20.84
CA LEU A 76 -19.69 -33.40 -21.31
C LEU A 76 -19.45 -32.06 -20.60
N PHE A 77 -20.53 -31.31 -20.34
CA PHE A 77 -20.45 -30.04 -19.62
C PHE A 77 -20.06 -30.26 -18.15
N ILE A 78 -20.67 -31.26 -17.50
CA ILE A 78 -20.31 -31.64 -16.12
C ILE A 78 -18.86 -32.11 -16.05
N ALA A 79 -18.41 -32.92 -17.00
CA ALA A 79 -17.04 -33.44 -17.04
C ALA A 79 -16.02 -32.31 -17.17
N ASP A 80 -16.25 -31.35 -18.07
CA ASP A 80 -15.39 -30.17 -18.23
C ASP A 80 -15.33 -29.33 -16.93
N LEU A 81 -16.49 -29.10 -16.31
CA LEU A 81 -16.57 -28.34 -15.07
C LEU A 81 -15.89 -29.07 -13.90
N MET A 82 -16.02 -30.39 -13.80
CA MET A 82 -15.30 -31.21 -12.80
C MET A 82 -13.79 -31.19 -13.03
N GLU A 83 -13.33 -31.27 -14.28
CA GLU A 83 -11.90 -31.16 -14.61
C GLU A 83 -11.36 -29.79 -14.20
N LYS A 84 -12.12 -28.71 -14.46
CA LYS A 84 -11.81 -27.36 -13.98
C LYS A 84 -11.71 -27.32 -12.46
N MET A 85 -12.69 -27.84 -11.73
CA MET A 85 -12.69 -27.86 -10.26
C MET A 85 -11.54 -28.68 -9.67
N LYS A 86 -11.15 -29.76 -10.35
CA LYS A 86 -9.99 -30.57 -9.96
C LYS A 86 -8.69 -29.80 -10.18
N ARG A 87 -8.56 -29.11 -11.32
CA ARG A 87 -7.39 -28.26 -11.64
C ARG A 87 -7.25 -27.09 -10.66
N THR A 88 -8.36 -26.45 -10.27
CA THR A 88 -8.36 -25.37 -9.27
C THR A 88 -8.32 -25.87 -7.82
N GLY A 89 -8.26 -27.19 -7.62
CA GLY A 89 -8.09 -27.82 -6.32
C GLY A 89 -9.32 -27.77 -5.42
N LEU A 90 -10.54 -27.59 -5.96
CA LEU A 90 -11.79 -27.61 -5.18
C LEU A 90 -12.25 -29.04 -4.87
N ILE A 91 -11.98 -29.97 -5.79
CA ILE A 91 -12.26 -31.40 -5.62
C ILE A 91 -11.02 -32.23 -5.89
N ARG A 92 -10.92 -33.39 -5.25
CA ARG A 92 -9.89 -34.38 -5.51
C ARG A 92 -10.49 -35.78 -5.59
N LEU A 93 -9.84 -36.66 -6.34
CA LEU A 93 -10.27 -38.05 -6.46
C LEU A 93 -9.56 -38.89 -5.39
N GLU A 94 -10.32 -39.48 -4.48
CA GLU A 94 -9.84 -40.39 -3.44
C GLU A 94 -10.53 -41.74 -3.55
N ARG A 95 -9.77 -42.83 -3.68
CA ARG A 95 -10.34 -44.20 -3.76
C ARG A 95 -11.48 -44.31 -4.78
N SER A 96 -11.32 -43.63 -5.92
CA SER A 96 -12.31 -43.57 -7.01
C SER A 96 -13.63 -42.84 -6.68
N ILE A 97 -13.63 -41.98 -5.65
CA ILE A 97 -14.73 -41.11 -5.27
C ILE A 97 -14.21 -39.67 -5.21
N TYR A 98 -14.94 -38.73 -5.79
CA TYR A 98 -14.61 -37.31 -5.67
C TYR A 98 -14.96 -36.83 -4.26
N LYS A 99 -14.05 -36.07 -3.65
CA LYS A 99 -14.22 -35.42 -2.36
C LYS A 99 -13.81 -33.96 -2.45
N LEU A 100 -14.46 -33.11 -1.68
CA LEU A 100 -14.06 -31.72 -1.52
C LEU A 100 -12.70 -31.64 -0.83
N THR A 101 -11.88 -30.70 -1.27
CA THR A 101 -10.68 -30.26 -0.53
C THR A 101 -11.09 -29.25 0.54
N THR A 102 -10.16 -28.86 1.42
CA THR A 102 -10.37 -27.75 2.36
C THR A 102 -10.75 -26.46 1.64
N LYS A 103 -10.05 -26.13 0.54
CA LYS A 103 -10.37 -24.97 -0.34
C LYS A 103 -11.79 -25.07 -0.90
N GLY A 104 -12.18 -26.26 -1.38
CA GLY A 104 -13.53 -26.51 -1.89
C GLY A 104 -14.63 -26.32 -0.83
N GLN A 105 -14.40 -26.77 0.40
CA GLN A 105 -15.35 -26.60 1.51
C GLN A 105 -15.51 -25.12 1.90
N GLU A 106 -14.41 -24.39 2.03
CA GLU A 106 -14.44 -22.96 2.38
C GLU A 106 -15.13 -22.13 1.29
N GLN A 107 -14.77 -22.33 0.03
CA GLN A 107 -15.39 -21.61 -1.09
C GLN A 107 -16.86 -21.98 -1.29
N LEU A 108 -17.26 -23.23 -1.02
CA LEU A 108 -18.67 -23.62 -1.02
C LEU A 108 -19.46 -22.89 0.07
N LYS A 109 -18.88 -22.77 1.28
CA LYS A 109 -19.50 -22.09 2.42
C LYS A 109 -19.64 -20.58 2.19
N THR A 110 -18.62 -19.92 1.64
CA THR A 110 -18.67 -18.49 1.32
C THR A 110 -19.46 -18.20 0.05
N GLY A 111 -19.55 -19.17 -0.86
CA GLY A 111 -20.12 -18.99 -2.20
C GLY A 111 -19.24 -18.15 -3.12
N ILE A 112 -17.96 -17.98 -2.78
CA ILE A 112 -16.98 -17.20 -3.54
C ILE A 112 -15.92 -18.16 -4.06
N VAL A 113 -15.68 -18.12 -5.36
CA VAL A 113 -14.60 -18.85 -6.02
C VAL A 113 -13.39 -17.94 -6.16
N GLU A 114 -12.24 -18.44 -5.72
CA GLU A 114 -10.95 -17.76 -5.84
C GLU A 114 -10.08 -18.49 -6.86
N GLU A 115 -9.63 -17.75 -7.87
CA GLU A 115 -8.68 -18.19 -8.88
C GLU A 115 -7.35 -17.47 -8.65
N GLU A 116 -6.28 -18.23 -8.43
CA GLU A 116 -4.93 -17.69 -8.23
C GLU A 116 -4.41 -17.08 -9.53
N LEU A 117 -3.89 -15.86 -9.44
CA LEU A 117 -3.23 -15.16 -10.54
C LEU A 117 -1.72 -15.33 -10.47
N GLU A 118 -1.02 -14.89 -11.52
CA GLU A 118 0.43 -14.87 -11.55
C GLU A 118 1.01 -13.92 -10.49
N GLU A 119 2.28 -14.11 -10.18
CA GLU A 119 3.00 -13.26 -9.22
C GLU A 119 3.20 -11.88 -9.84
N GLU A 120 2.90 -10.85 -9.06
CA GLU A 120 3.02 -9.45 -9.45
C GLU A 120 4.05 -8.75 -8.55
N GLY A 121 4.65 -7.68 -9.08
CA GLY A 121 5.60 -6.84 -8.38
C GLY A 121 5.10 -5.40 -8.29
N ALA A 122 5.32 -4.75 -7.15
CA ALA A 122 5.06 -3.32 -6.96
C ALA A 122 6.19 -2.68 -6.15
N GLU A 123 6.26 -1.35 -6.20
CA GLU A 123 7.17 -0.54 -5.40
C GLU A 123 6.36 0.23 -4.35
N LEU A 124 6.79 0.14 -3.10
CA LEU A 124 6.26 0.94 -1.99
C LEU A 124 7.31 1.95 -1.53
N PHE A 125 6.88 3.13 -1.09
CA PHE A 125 7.77 4.18 -0.64
C PHE A 125 7.56 4.43 0.85
N TYR A 126 8.58 4.23 1.68
CA TYR A 126 8.46 4.36 3.13
C TYR A 126 9.36 5.46 3.66
N SER A 127 8.82 6.29 4.54
CA SER A 127 9.62 7.26 5.30
C SER A 127 9.68 6.84 6.76
N SER A 128 10.87 6.44 7.22
CA SER A 128 11.12 6.11 8.63
C SER A 128 10.92 7.33 9.55
N THR A 129 11.19 8.53 9.05
CA THR A 129 10.96 9.80 9.79
C THR A 129 9.49 10.03 10.10
N HIS A 130 8.59 9.57 9.23
CA HIS A 130 7.14 9.69 9.41
C HIS A 130 6.53 8.41 10.00
N ASP A 131 7.30 7.32 10.01
CA ASP A 131 6.81 5.96 10.15
C ASP A 131 5.58 5.70 9.28
N GLU A 132 5.64 6.05 7.99
CA GLU A 132 4.50 5.97 7.07
C GLU A 132 4.93 5.63 5.64
N PHE A 133 4.02 4.97 4.90
CA PHE A 133 4.16 4.75 3.46
C PHE A 133 3.59 5.92 2.68
N PHE A 134 4.40 6.51 1.82
CA PHE A 134 4.00 7.60 0.95
C PHE A 134 3.36 7.08 -0.35
N PRO A 135 2.42 7.84 -0.93
CA PRO A 135 1.97 7.57 -2.28
C PRO A 135 3.12 7.73 -3.28
N GLU A 136 2.98 7.16 -4.46
CA GLU A 136 3.92 7.40 -5.56
C GLU A 136 4.03 8.90 -5.84
N SER A 137 5.26 9.38 -6.02
CA SER A 137 5.50 10.78 -6.32
C SER A 137 4.95 11.12 -7.71
N ASN A 138 4.09 12.15 -7.78
CA ASN A 138 3.57 12.66 -9.05
C ASN A 138 4.63 13.40 -9.88
N SER A 139 5.80 13.68 -9.30
CA SER A 139 6.88 14.41 -9.95
C SER A 139 8.22 13.70 -9.80
N SER A 140 9.07 13.83 -10.82
CA SER A 140 10.45 13.38 -10.74
C SER A 140 11.17 14.13 -9.63
N LEU A 141 11.77 13.41 -8.70
CA LEU A 141 12.57 14.03 -7.66
C LEU A 141 13.69 14.87 -8.31
N PRO A 142 13.94 16.09 -7.80
CA PRO A 142 15.10 16.87 -8.20
C PRO A 142 16.39 16.07 -7.96
N GLU A 143 17.39 16.26 -8.81
CA GLU A 143 18.72 15.70 -8.58
C GLU A 143 19.24 16.08 -7.19
N VAL A 144 19.98 15.16 -6.58
CA VAL A 144 20.63 15.40 -5.29
C VAL A 144 21.65 16.52 -5.47
N ILE A 145 21.43 17.62 -4.74
CA ILE A 145 22.26 18.80 -4.69
C ILE A 145 23.33 18.56 -3.64
N GLU A 146 24.59 18.52 -4.08
CA GLU A 146 25.74 18.39 -3.19
C GLU A 146 25.77 19.51 -2.14
N GLY A 147 26.05 19.13 -0.89
CA GLY A 147 26.19 20.05 0.25
C GLY A 147 24.94 20.21 1.11
N TRP A 148 23.78 19.74 0.68
CA TRP A 148 22.62 19.63 1.56
C TRP A 148 22.78 18.44 2.49
N LYS A 149 22.27 18.60 3.72
CA LYS A 149 22.40 17.57 4.77
C LYS A 149 21.13 16.73 4.83
N LEU A 150 21.26 15.53 5.38
CA LEU A 150 20.10 14.75 5.81
C LEU A 150 19.38 15.46 6.95
N TYR A 151 18.09 15.17 7.08
CA TYR A 151 17.28 15.62 8.19
C TYR A 151 17.92 15.19 9.51
N ARG A 152 18.11 16.15 10.40
CA ARG A 152 18.90 16.02 11.63
C ARG A 152 18.28 15.11 12.69
N TYR A 153 17.00 14.77 12.54
CA TYR A 153 16.28 13.82 13.40
C TYR A 153 15.83 12.57 12.63
N ALA A 154 16.41 12.31 11.45
CA ALA A 154 16.12 11.07 10.73
C ALA A 154 16.66 9.88 11.52
N GLU A 155 15.77 8.99 11.95
CA GLU A 155 16.13 7.65 12.40
C GLU A 155 15.94 6.70 11.23
N ILE A 156 16.99 6.01 10.82
CA ILE A 156 16.88 4.95 9.80
C ILE A 156 16.47 3.69 10.56
N GLN A 157 15.23 3.25 10.35
CA GLN A 157 14.71 2.01 10.89
C GLN A 157 14.30 1.12 9.73
N ASP A 158 14.80 -0.12 9.72
CA ASP A 158 14.43 -1.08 8.68
C ASP A 158 12.94 -1.43 8.82
N ILE A 159 12.20 -1.39 7.70
CA ILE A 159 10.87 -1.98 7.66
C ILE A 159 11.01 -3.49 7.84
N ASN A 160 10.48 -4.00 8.95
CA ASN A 160 10.35 -5.44 9.18
C ASN A 160 8.89 -5.87 9.45
N ASP A 161 7.94 -4.95 9.26
CA ASP A 161 6.53 -5.20 9.51
C ASP A 161 5.82 -5.67 8.23
N LYS A 162 5.77 -6.99 8.07
CA LYS A 162 5.05 -7.66 6.97
C LYS A 162 3.56 -7.33 6.94
N ASP A 163 2.92 -7.15 8.10
CA ASP A 163 1.48 -6.92 8.19
C ASP A 163 1.14 -5.51 7.68
N ARG A 164 1.97 -4.51 8.02
CA ARG A 164 1.85 -3.14 7.47
C ARG A 164 2.05 -3.11 5.96
N ILE A 165 3.09 -3.80 5.45
CA ILE A 165 3.33 -3.91 4.00
C ILE A 165 2.11 -4.52 3.31
N PHE A 166 1.59 -5.64 3.84
CA PHE A 166 0.44 -6.32 3.26
C PHE A 166 -0.81 -5.42 3.25
N HIS A 167 -1.03 -4.64 4.32
CA HIS A 167 -2.15 -3.71 4.40
C HIS A 167 -2.07 -2.62 3.33
N VAL A 168 -0.95 -1.91 3.24
CA VAL A 168 -0.75 -0.82 2.26
C VAL A 168 -0.86 -1.35 0.84
N LEU A 169 -0.21 -2.49 0.57
CA LEU A 169 -0.29 -3.15 -0.73
C LEU A 169 -1.73 -3.53 -1.08
N SER A 170 -2.49 -4.06 -0.12
CA SER A 170 -3.91 -4.37 -0.33
C SER A 170 -4.74 -3.14 -0.64
N GLU A 171 -4.49 -1.99 -0.02
CA GLU A 171 -5.23 -0.76 -0.30
C GLU A 171 -4.93 -0.20 -1.70
N GLN A 172 -3.68 -0.28 -2.15
CA GLN A 172 -3.27 0.22 -3.47
C GLN A 172 -3.73 -0.70 -4.61
N GLU A 173 -3.66 -2.02 -4.40
CA GLU A 173 -3.75 -2.99 -5.49
C GLU A 173 -5.07 -3.76 -5.55
N ASN A 174 -5.93 -3.65 -4.52
CA ASN A 174 -7.24 -4.25 -4.58
C ASN A 174 -8.15 -3.43 -5.49
N GLY A 175 -8.54 -4.03 -6.61
CA GLY A 175 -9.39 -3.40 -7.62
C GLY A 175 -10.67 -4.18 -7.88
N LEU A 176 -11.72 -3.45 -8.25
CA LEU A 176 -12.87 -4.03 -8.95
C LEU A 176 -12.53 -4.06 -10.45
N ASP A 177 -12.51 -5.26 -11.03
CA ASP A 177 -12.48 -5.47 -12.48
C ASP A 177 -13.84 -5.02 -13.06
N GLU A 178 -13.82 -4.42 -14.26
CA GLU A 178 -14.99 -3.90 -14.98
C GLU A 178 -16.09 -4.95 -15.18
N ASN A 179 -15.75 -6.24 -15.08
CA ASN A 179 -16.67 -7.37 -15.18
C ASN A 179 -17.30 -7.81 -13.83
N GLY A 180 -17.15 -7.05 -12.76
CA GLY A 180 -17.69 -7.36 -11.43
C GLY A 180 -16.89 -8.43 -10.66
N PHE A 181 -15.66 -8.70 -11.08
CA PHE A 181 -14.72 -9.51 -10.34
C PHE A 181 -13.88 -8.62 -9.41
N GLN A 182 -13.45 -9.18 -8.28
CA GLN A 182 -12.54 -8.46 -7.39
C GLN A 182 -11.18 -9.15 -7.44
N ALA A 183 -10.16 -8.43 -7.90
CA ALA A 183 -8.78 -8.86 -7.75
C ALA A 183 -8.31 -8.41 -6.36
N VAL A 184 -7.86 -9.36 -5.54
CA VAL A 184 -7.47 -9.09 -4.16
C VAL A 184 -6.08 -9.65 -3.92
N VAL A 185 -5.20 -8.86 -3.28
CA VAL A 185 -3.92 -9.33 -2.77
C VAL A 185 -4.19 -10.43 -1.74
N SER A 186 -3.68 -11.62 -2.02
CA SER A 186 -3.90 -12.82 -1.22
C SER A 186 -2.72 -13.16 -0.33
N GLU A 187 -1.51 -12.89 -0.80
CA GLU A 187 -0.28 -13.29 -0.14
C GLU A 187 0.86 -12.33 -0.54
N LEU A 188 1.65 -11.92 0.46
CA LEU A 188 2.95 -11.29 0.26
C LEU A 188 4.03 -12.38 0.23
N ILE A 189 4.71 -12.52 -0.91
CA ILE A 189 5.73 -13.56 -1.12
C ILE A 189 7.06 -13.11 -0.53
N SER A 190 7.51 -11.92 -0.94
CA SER A 190 8.79 -11.35 -0.55
C SER A 190 8.74 -9.84 -0.62
N PHE A 191 9.62 -9.21 0.15
CA PHE A 191 9.92 -7.79 0.01
C PHE A 191 11.41 -7.56 0.23
N GLY A 192 11.94 -6.52 -0.41
CA GLY A 192 13.35 -6.16 -0.30
C GLY A 192 13.53 -4.66 -0.46
N GLN A 193 14.39 -4.07 0.37
CA GLN A 193 14.77 -2.67 0.23
C GLN A 193 15.70 -2.51 -0.97
N GLN A 194 15.36 -1.60 -1.87
CA GLN A 194 16.09 -1.39 -3.11
C GLN A 194 17.04 -0.20 -3.00
N THR A 195 16.48 0.99 -2.74
CA THR A 195 17.21 2.26 -2.80
C THR A 195 16.65 3.25 -1.77
N VAL A 196 17.47 4.23 -1.40
CA VAL A 196 17.05 5.34 -0.56
C VAL A 196 16.97 6.59 -1.42
N ASN A 197 15.76 7.13 -1.56
CA ASN A 197 15.49 8.40 -2.20
C ASN A 197 15.72 9.53 -1.22
N HIS A 198 16.49 10.53 -1.63
CA HIS A 198 16.71 11.74 -0.84
C HIS A 198 15.72 12.82 -1.27
N VAL A 199 14.66 12.99 -0.48
CA VAL A 199 13.56 13.92 -0.77
C VAL A 199 13.90 15.33 -0.27
N PRO A 200 14.01 16.32 -1.16
CA PRO A 200 14.19 17.71 -0.78
C PRO A 200 13.09 18.23 0.15
N CYS A 201 13.48 18.90 1.23
CA CYS A 201 12.58 19.65 2.10
C CYS A 201 13.06 21.09 2.25
N LEU A 202 12.11 22.03 2.24
CA LEU A 202 12.36 23.45 2.45
C LEU A 202 11.81 23.86 3.81
N GLU A 203 12.68 24.21 4.73
CA GLU A 203 12.32 24.65 6.08
C GLU A 203 12.37 26.17 6.18
N PHE A 204 11.34 26.76 6.79
CA PHE A 204 11.28 28.16 7.17
C PHE A 204 11.07 28.26 8.67
N GLN A 205 11.98 28.91 9.37
CA GLN A 205 11.81 29.21 10.79
C GLN A 205 11.17 30.59 10.91
N LEU A 206 9.99 30.63 11.53
CA LEU A 206 9.09 31.78 11.52
C LEU A 206 8.90 32.34 12.92
N TYR A 207 8.62 33.64 12.98
CA TYR A 207 8.17 34.34 14.16
C TYR A 207 6.87 35.09 13.86
N ASN A 208 5.80 34.80 14.61
CA ASN A 208 4.55 35.55 14.55
C ASN A 208 4.52 36.57 15.69
N LYS A 209 4.51 37.86 15.33
CA LYS A 209 4.52 38.99 16.27
C LYS A 209 3.23 39.15 17.06
N GLU A 210 2.09 38.81 16.48
CA GLU A 210 0.79 38.98 17.16
C GLU A 210 0.62 37.94 18.27
N GLN A 211 1.13 36.73 18.02
CA GLN A 211 1.00 35.61 18.94
C GLN A 211 2.24 35.42 19.84
N ASP A 212 3.35 36.12 19.55
CA ASP A 212 4.66 35.94 20.20
C ASP A 212 5.14 34.48 20.19
N ILE A 213 4.99 33.82 19.04
CA ILE A 213 5.38 32.41 18.86
C ILE A 213 6.41 32.23 17.76
N TYR A 214 7.32 31.29 18.00
CA TYR A 214 8.22 30.73 16.99
C TYR A 214 7.73 29.36 16.56
N TYR A 215 7.77 29.10 15.26
CA TYR A 215 7.27 27.86 14.66
C TYR A 215 8.00 27.59 13.34
N ALA A 216 8.05 26.35 12.90
CA ALA A 216 8.59 25.95 11.62
C ALA A 216 7.47 25.84 10.59
N ARG A 217 7.81 26.03 9.32
CA ARG A 217 7.03 25.54 8.19
C ARG A 217 7.93 24.75 7.27
N VAL A 218 7.56 23.51 6.97
CA VAL A 218 8.38 22.60 6.16
C VAL A 218 7.60 22.19 4.94
N TRP A 219 8.13 22.47 3.75
CA TRP A 219 7.56 22.00 2.50
C TRP A 219 8.27 20.72 2.06
N ASN A 220 7.52 19.62 1.98
CA ASN A 220 8.01 18.33 1.51
C ASN A 220 7.76 18.20 0.00
N THR A 221 8.81 18.02 -0.80
CA THR A 221 8.64 17.98 -2.26
C THR A 221 8.09 16.66 -2.79
N TRP A 222 8.15 15.57 -2.02
CA TRP A 222 7.53 14.30 -2.42
C TRP A 222 6.01 14.37 -2.28
N LEU A 223 5.55 14.89 -1.15
CA LEU A 223 4.11 15.02 -0.86
C LEU A 223 3.48 16.27 -1.49
N GLU A 224 4.30 17.22 -1.95
CA GLU A 224 3.89 18.49 -2.54
C GLU A 224 2.94 19.33 -1.65
N HIS A 225 3.14 19.25 -0.33
CA HIS A 225 2.42 20.04 0.66
C HIS A 225 3.30 20.41 1.87
N TRP A 226 2.72 21.20 2.77
CA TRP A 226 3.33 21.50 4.07
C TRP A 226 3.26 20.29 4.99
N ASP A 227 4.36 19.98 5.66
CA ASP A 227 4.59 18.73 6.39
C ASP A 227 4.53 18.95 7.90
N ASP A 228 3.33 18.79 8.45
CA ASP A 228 3.07 19.00 9.89
C ASP A 228 3.88 18.04 10.79
N THR A 229 4.26 16.87 10.30
CA THR A 229 5.02 15.87 11.07
C THR A 229 6.44 16.38 11.29
N LEU A 230 7.11 16.79 10.21
CA LEU A 230 8.45 17.38 10.30
C LEU A 230 8.44 18.72 11.06
N GLU A 231 7.41 19.54 10.87
CA GLU A 231 7.23 20.81 11.61
C GLU A 231 7.20 20.58 13.13
N LYS A 232 6.35 19.64 13.60
CA LYS A 232 6.25 19.31 15.03
C LYS A 232 7.55 18.76 15.59
N GLN A 233 8.20 17.83 14.88
CA GLN A 233 9.48 17.25 15.31
C GLN A 233 10.54 18.34 15.51
N ILE A 234 10.67 19.29 14.59
CA ILE A 234 11.62 20.40 14.71
C ILE A 234 11.27 21.28 15.92
N GLU A 235 9.99 21.64 16.06
CA GLU A 235 9.53 22.55 17.10
C GLU A 235 9.69 21.99 18.51
N GLU A 236 9.50 20.68 18.68
CA GLU A 236 9.72 19.99 19.96
C GLU A 236 11.18 20.09 20.42
N HIS A 237 12.12 20.09 19.48
CA HIS A 237 13.55 20.13 19.79
C HIS A 237 14.13 21.54 19.86
N GLU A 238 13.70 22.45 18.98
CA GLU A 238 14.43 23.71 18.75
C GLU A 238 13.71 24.99 19.17
N ARG A 239 12.39 24.93 19.39
CA ARG A 239 11.61 26.16 19.65
C ARG A 239 12.12 26.94 20.87
N ILE A 240 12.61 26.24 21.89
CA ILE A 240 13.19 26.86 23.10
C ILE A 240 14.52 27.56 22.75
N GLU A 241 15.35 26.94 21.91
CA GLU A 241 16.63 27.51 21.50
C GLU A 241 16.44 28.75 20.63
N TRP A 242 15.49 28.71 19.69
CA TRP A 242 15.13 29.86 18.86
C TRP A 242 14.70 31.06 19.69
N ARG A 243 13.86 30.84 20.72
CA ARG A 243 13.43 31.90 21.62
C ARG A 243 14.61 32.53 22.35
N ARG A 244 15.62 31.76 22.77
CA ARG A 244 16.85 32.32 23.37
C ARG A 244 17.68 33.08 22.35
N LYS A 245 17.95 32.47 21.19
CA LYS A 245 18.77 33.03 20.09
C LYS A 245 18.27 34.39 19.61
N TRP A 246 16.96 34.60 19.57
CA TRP A 246 16.36 35.78 18.94
C TRP A 246 15.67 36.76 19.90
N ILE A 247 15.61 36.46 21.19
CA ILE A 247 15.31 37.48 22.23
C ILE A 247 16.57 38.28 22.58
N GLU A 248 17.75 37.68 22.48
CA GLU A 248 19.05 38.32 22.80
C GLU A 248 19.70 39.05 21.61
N ALA A 249 19.09 39.02 20.41
CA ALA A 249 19.59 39.62 19.17
C ALA A 249 18.77 40.84 18.72
#